data_AF-A0A2N1PVR1-F1
#
_entry.id   AF-A0A2N1PVR1-F1
#
_cell.length_a   1.000
_cell.length_b   1.000
_cell.length_c   1.000
_cell.angle_alpha   90.00
_cell.angle_beta   90.00
_cell.angle_gamma   90.00
#
_symmetry.space_group_name_H-M   'P 1'
#
loop_
_entity.id
_entity.type
_entity.pdbx_description
1 polymer ?
#
loop_
_entity_poly.entity_id
_entity_poly.type
_entity_poly.pdbx_seq_one_letter_code
_entity_poly.pdbx_strand_id
1 'polypeptide(L)'
;MVIDEVLANYDTYMAAADIMNTIGMNVIDEFLTTSGQMLLDLYDIMENGSGDFDDPLFVADIQAIFAQMTDYVDVITSELDSDSIHTLLSALSVAIKIELMMVSDLDDADIEELIDLSLVPATALLDIMFTFMVYIDDQTAIDLLLLGNEMIIRGEYVVDMYGYGYYEPNSIDFPVAVEFVVYLGNFLRDFQTDHMATLEAFNDLFTDGDIEDLITLVTGLALDQMELEMDPADFEMVSIVVDDVLADYDDIIAALEIIKTIGGNLIDEFLTSEGELFLDLYDLMNNVADPSNPAFIYDILDLFGQFVSYNTAVMGELDAASIQQLLGLVRIPLKVQLMMEEEMTETEAEAFITAMMTPVATALANVVTLEQALVASIDGMDATIAASALWTSLTEEERLMALAVKTLDDMLTTANESLIFATITIIQNDILKNADMLLMTGMVAVDIDAGVADLVSLLTDIFAEVHVVADFNFLMITGPQITQLHELFEMLPSGDTPT
;
A
#
# COMPACT_ATOMS: atom_id res chain seq x y z
N MET A 1 9.00 21.82 44.94
CA MET A 1 8.92 21.06 43.67
C MET A 1 7.82 20.02 43.75
N VAL A 2 8.05 18.77 44.18
CA VAL A 2 6.99 17.73 44.25
C VAL A 2 5.72 18.16 45.03
N ILE A 3 5.87 18.81 46.19
CA ILE A 3 4.72 19.31 46.98
C ILE A 3 3.99 20.45 46.25
N ASP A 4 4.71 21.28 45.50
CA ASP A 4 4.12 22.40 44.76
C ASP A 4 3.37 21.88 43.53
N GLU A 5 3.87 20.83 42.86
CA GLU A 5 3.23 20.17 41.72
C GLU A 5 1.92 19.46 42.10
N VAL A 6 1.90 18.76 43.25
CA VAL A 6 0.68 18.13 43.79
C VAL A 6 -0.38 19.17 44.15
N LEU A 7 0.03 20.31 44.70
CA LEU A 7 -0.90 21.39 45.08
C LEU A 7 -1.41 22.15 43.85
N ALA A 8 -0.60 22.30 42.81
CA ALA A 8 -1.00 22.94 41.56
C ALA A 8 -2.06 22.13 40.79
N ASN A 9 -2.06 20.80 40.93
CA ASN A 9 -2.93 19.89 40.19
C ASN A 9 -4.05 19.23 41.05
N TYR A 10 -4.29 19.74 42.26
CA TYR A 10 -5.28 19.17 43.19
C TYR A 10 -6.69 19.07 42.59
N ASP A 11 -7.13 20.10 41.85
CA ASP A 11 -8.46 20.14 41.25
C ASP A 11 -8.60 19.08 40.15
N THR A 12 -7.55 18.82 39.37
CA THR A 12 -7.48 17.75 38.35
C THR A 12 -7.63 16.37 39.00
N TYR A 13 -6.95 16.13 40.13
CA TYR A 13 -7.10 14.89 40.88
C TYR A 13 -8.50 14.68 41.46
N MET A 14 -9.14 15.76 41.94
CA MET A 14 -10.50 15.68 42.46
C MET A 14 -11.52 15.42 41.35
N ALA A 15 -11.37 16.07 40.19
CA ALA A 15 -12.21 15.82 39.03
C ALA A 15 -12.08 14.37 38.53
N ALA A 16 -10.84 13.85 38.43
CA ALA A 16 -10.58 12.45 38.10
C ALA A 16 -11.22 11.46 39.08
N ALA A 17 -11.19 11.77 40.39
CA ALA A 17 -11.83 10.94 41.41
C ALA A 17 -13.36 10.93 41.31
N ASP A 18 -13.97 12.06 40.97
CA ASP A 18 -15.42 12.18 40.76
C ASP A 18 -15.87 11.43 39.48
N ILE A 19 -15.08 11.52 38.41
CA ILE A 19 -15.26 10.74 37.18
C ILE A 19 -15.20 9.24 37.47
N MET A 20 -14.15 8.76 38.15
CA MET A 20 -14.03 7.34 38.51
C MET A 20 -15.19 6.82 39.37
N ASN A 21 -15.70 7.65 40.30
CA ASN A 21 -16.86 7.29 41.10
C ASN A 21 -18.16 7.22 40.27
N THR A 22 -18.33 8.12 39.31
CA THR A 22 -19.52 8.21 38.46
C THR A 22 -19.56 7.05 37.47
N ILE A 23 -18.47 6.86 36.71
CA ILE A 23 -18.27 5.71 35.80
C ILE A 23 -18.47 4.40 36.56
N GLY A 24 -17.82 4.26 37.72
CA GLY A 24 -17.86 3.04 38.51
C GLY A 24 -19.27 2.65 39.00
N MET A 25 -20.18 3.61 39.17
CA MET A 25 -21.56 3.29 39.57
C MET A 25 -22.48 3.06 38.36
N ASN A 26 -22.37 3.89 37.31
CA ASN A 26 -23.26 3.84 36.15
C ASN A 26 -22.93 2.67 35.23
N VAL A 27 -21.64 2.42 34.95
CA VAL A 27 -21.21 1.26 34.14
C VAL A 27 -21.55 -0.06 34.82
N ILE A 28 -21.50 -0.14 36.16
CA ILE A 28 -21.90 -1.34 36.88
C ILE A 28 -23.41 -1.59 36.79
N ASP A 29 -24.23 -0.55 36.89
CA ASP A 29 -25.69 -0.68 36.81
C ASP A 29 -26.14 -1.06 35.39
N GLU A 30 -25.52 -0.45 34.38
CA GLU A 30 -25.76 -0.78 32.96
C GLU A 30 -25.24 -2.17 32.61
N PHE A 31 -24.04 -2.55 33.07
CA PHE A 31 -23.52 -3.90 32.92
C PHE A 31 -24.50 -4.91 33.51
N LEU A 32 -25.00 -4.69 34.73
CA LEU A 32 -25.94 -5.64 35.36
C LEU A 32 -27.28 -5.74 34.62
N THR A 33 -27.72 -4.67 33.96
CA THR A 33 -29.01 -4.61 33.27
C THR A 33 -28.92 -5.16 31.85
N THR A 34 -28.00 -4.64 31.05
CA THR A 34 -27.88 -4.92 29.61
C THR A 34 -27.03 -6.16 29.35
N SER A 35 -25.86 -6.30 30.01
CA SER A 35 -25.06 -7.53 29.85
C SER A 35 -25.76 -8.77 30.44
N GLY A 36 -26.62 -8.57 31.45
CA GLY A 36 -27.45 -9.63 32.01
C GLY A 36 -28.46 -10.20 31.01
N GLN A 37 -29.12 -9.34 30.22
CA GLN A 37 -30.04 -9.77 29.16
C GLN A 37 -29.27 -10.37 27.98
N MET A 38 -28.17 -9.74 27.56
CA MET A 38 -27.31 -10.28 26.52
C MET A 38 -26.78 -11.68 26.83
N LEU A 39 -26.37 -11.95 28.07
CA LEU A 39 -25.91 -13.28 28.49
C LEU A 39 -27.02 -14.32 28.44
N LEU A 40 -28.27 -13.94 28.70
CA LEU A 40 -29.42 -14.83 28.57
C LEU A 40 -29.73 -15.13 27.11
N ASP A 41 -29.66 -14.12 26.24
CA ASP A 41 -29.89 -14.28 24.81
C ASP A 41 -28.76 -15.08 24.16
N LEU A 42 -27.49 -14.82 24.52
CA LEU A 42 -26.33 -15.64 24.12
C LEU A 42 -26.49 -17.10 24.57
N TYR A 43 -26.96 -17.32 25.80
CA TYR A 43 -27.21 -18.66 26.31
C TYR A 43 -28.33 -19.37 25.52
N ASP A 44 -29.39 -18.66 25.14
CA ASP A 44 -30.47 -19.21 24.32
C ASP A 44 -29.98 -19.57 22.92
N ILE A 45 -29.16 -18.72 22.29
CA ILE A 45 -28.50 -19.02 21.02
C ILE A 45 -27.59 -20.24 21.13
N MET A 46 -26.81 -20.36 22.21
CA MET A 46 -25.89 -21.48 22.42
C MET A 46 -26.60 -22.82 22.64
N GLU A 47 -27.75 -22.83 23.32
CA GLU A 47 -28.46 -24.06 23.68
C GLU A 47 -29.57 -24.43 22.68
N ASN A 48 -30.22 -23.43 22.09
CA ASN A 48 -31.42 -23.58 21.26
C ASN A 48 -31.29 -22.99 19.85
N GLY A 49 -30.25 -22.18 19.58
CA GLY A 49 -29.99 -21.63 18.26
C GLY A 49 -29.57 -22.70 17.26
N SER A 50 -29.88 -22.46 15.98
CA SER A 50 -29.54 -23.39 14.90
C SER A 50 -28.03 -23.44 14.63
N GLY A 51 -27.29 -22.37 14.96
CA GLY A 51 -25.89 -22.21 14.55
C GLY A 51 -25.73 -21.98 13.04
N ASP A 52 -26.84 -21.74 12.35
CA ASP A 52 -26.93 -21.66 10.90
C ASP A 52 -27.35 -20.24 10.50
N PHE A 53 -26.46 -19.53 9.82
CA PHE A 53 -26.72 -18.17 9.33
C PHE A 53 -27.73 -18.14 8.19
N ASP A 54 -28.08 -19.29 7.60
CA ASP A 54 -29.19 -19.41 6.65
C ASP A 54 -30.56 -19.48 7.35
N ASP A 55 -30.61 -19.62 8.68
CA ASP A 55 -31.85 -19.62 9.47
C ASP A 55 -32.26 -18.18 9.84
N PRO A 56 -33.37 -17.64 9.30
CA PRO A 56 -33.80 -16.28 9.61
C PRO A 56 -34.08 -16.02 11.08
N LEU A 57 -34.42 -17.06 11.86
CA LEU A 57 -34.65 -16.92 13.30
C LEU A 57 -33.32 -16.77 14.05
N PHE A 58 -32.30 -17.55 13.68
CA PHE A 58 -30.96 -17.42 14.26
C PHE A 58 -30.31 -16.08 13.93
N VAL A 59 -30.47 -15.61 12.69
CA VAL A 59 -30.04 -14.26 12.32
C VAL A 59 -30.76 -13.23 13.19
N ALA A 60 -32.09 -13.27 13.29
CA ALA A 60 -32.85 -12.32 14.11
C ALA A 60 -32.43 -12.31 15.60
N ASP A 61 -32.13 -13.47 16.17
CA ASP A 61 -31.64 -13.58 17.55
C ASP A 61 -30.25 -12.94 17.71
N ILE A 62 -29.36 -13.11 16.73
CA ILE A 62 -28.06 -12.43 16.68
C ILE A 62 -28.22 -10.91 16.52
N GLN A 63 -29.14 -10.45 15.67
CA GLN A 63 -29.43 -9.02 15.50
C GLN A 63 -29.86 -8.37 16.83
N ALA A 64 -30.70 -9.08 17.61
CA ALA A 64 -31.16 -8.59 18.91
C ALA A 64 -30.01 -8.47 19.93
N ILE A 65 -29.00 -9.35 19.87
CA ILE A 65 -27.80 -9.26 20.72
C ILE A 65 -26.91 -8.11 20.29
N PHE A 66 -26.70 -7.91 18.99
CA PHE A 66 -25.89 -6.78 18.50
C PHE A 66 -26.51 -5.44 18.85
N ALA A 67 -27.83 -5.29 18.71
CA ALA A 67 -28.52 -4.08 19.17
C ALA A 67 -28.26 -3.79 20.67
N GLN A 68 -28.30 -4.82 21.52
CA GLN A 68 -27.97 -4.68 22.95
C GLN A 68 -26.48 -4.36 23.19
N MET A 69 -25.58 -4.87 22.35
CA MET A 69 -24.15 -4.53 22.41
C MET A 69 -23.91 -3.07 22.06
N THR A 70 -24.52 -2.57 20.99
CA THR A 70 -24.40 -1.17 20.57
C THR A 70 -24.99 -0.24 21.63
N ASP A 71 -26.17 -0.56 22.18
CA ASP A 71 -26.75 0.19 23.30
C ASP A 71 -25.79 0.24 24.52
N TYR A 72 -25.12 -0.88 24.84
CA TYR A 72 -24.14 -0.93 25.93
C TYR A 72 -22.88 -0.10 25.65
N VAL A 73 -22.40 -0.11 24.40
CA VAL A 73 -21.26 0.72 23.94
C VAL A 73 -21.61 2.20 24.03
N ASP A 74 -22.82 2.60 23.61
CA ASP A 74 -23.30 3.98 23.70
C ASP A 74 -23.32 4.48 25.16
N VAL A 75 -23.80 3.65 26.10
CA VAL A 75 -23.81 4.04 27.52
C VAL A 75 -22.38 4.16 28.06
N ILE A 76 -21.49 3.22 27.74
CA ILE A 76 -20.08 3.33 28.17
C ILE A 76 -19.44 4.59 27.60
N THR A 77 -19.55 4.83 26.30
CA THR A 77 -18.91 5.97 25.63
C THR A 77 -19.50 7.32 26.04
N SER A 78 -20.76 7.35 26.48
CA SER A 78 -21.38 8.56 27.04
C SER A 78 -20.88 8.92 28.45
N GLU A 79 -20.42 7.94 29.23
CA GLU A 79 -19.93 8.12 30.60
C GLU A 79 -18.38 8.17 30.66
N LEU A 80 -17.71 7.53 29.71
CA LEU A 80 -16.27 7.57 29.42
C LEU A 80 -16.03 8.39 28.14
N ASP A 81 -16.55 9.61 28.12
CA ASP A 81 -16.34 10.52 26.98
C ASP A 81 -14.90 11.05 26.92
N SER A 82 -14.57 11.71 25.81
CA SER A 82 -13.27 12.32 25.54
C SER A 82 -12.79 13.23 26.69
N ASP A 83 -13.69 14.06 27.22
CA ASP A 83 -13.40 14.99 28.32
C ASP A 83 -13.04 14.24 29.63
N SER A 84 -13.76 13.16 29.91
CA SER A 84 -13.51 12.30 31.08
C SER A 84 -12.16 11.59 30.97
N ILE A 85 -11.83 11.07 29.79
CA ILE A 85 -10.55 10.41 29.50
C ILE A 85 -9.39 11.41 29.60
N HIS A 86 -9.53 12.59 29.00
CA HIS A 86 -8.54 13.66 29.08
C HIS A 86 -8.25 14.02 30.55
N THR A 87 -9.28 14.10 31.38
CA THR A 87 -9.15 14.41 32.81
C THR A 87 -8.43 13.30 33.58
N LEU A 88 -8.76 12.02 33.31
CA LEU A 88 -8.09 10.86 33.93
C LEU A 88 -6.62 10.75 33.51
N LEU A 89 -6.34 10.94 32.22
CA LEU A 89 -4.99 10.93 31.66
C LEU A 89 -4.15 12.10 32.19
N SER A 90 -4.74 13.29 32.32
CA SER A 90 -4.08 14.45 32.94
C SER A 90 -3.67 14.14 34.38
N ALA A 91 -4.54 13.50 35.17
CA ALA A 91 -4.20 13.09 36.54
C ALA A 91 -3.08 12.03 36.59
N LEU A 92 -3.04 11.10 35.63
CA LEU A 92 -1.98 10.11 35.51
C LEU A 92 -0.64 10.76 35.11
N SER A 93 -0.67 11.71 34.17
CA SER A 93 0.51 12.46 33.73
C SER A 93 1.19 13.19 34.90
N VAL A 94 0.42 13.87 35.75
CA VAL A 94 0.99 14.54 36.93
C VAL A 94 1.65 13.52 37.88
N ALA A 95 1.09 12.31 38.02
CA ALA A 95 1.70 11.26 38.83
C ALA A 95 3.00 10.72 38.20
N ILE A 96 3.05 10.54 36.88
CA ILE A 96 4.25 10.14 36.13
C ILE A 96 5.34 11.21 36.23
N LYS A 97 4.99 12.49 36.05
CA LYS A 97 5.88 13.64 36.21
C LYS A 97 6.55 13.64 37.59
N ILE A 98 5.76 13.44 38.64
CA ILE A 98 6.27 13.36 40.01
C ILE A 98 7.26 12.20 40.18
N GLU A 99 6.96 11.03 39.61
CA GLU A 99 7.85 9.87 39.71
C GLU A 99 9.14 10.09 38.91
N LEU A 100 9.06 10.66 37.70
CA LEU A 100 10.23 11.01 36.89
C LEU A 100 11.10 12.08 37.56
N MET A 101 10.51 13.12 38.15
CA MET A 101 11.22 14.10 38.98
C MET A 101 11.89 13.48 40.22
N MET A 102 11.41 12.33 40.68
CA MET A 102 11.94 11.62 41.85
C MET A 102 13.03 10.59 41.53
N VAL A 103 13.09 10.11 40.29
CA VAL A 103 13.91 8.95 39.89
C VAL A 103 14.92 9.27 38.79
N SER A 104 14.70 10.29 37.97
CA SER A 104 15.57 10.68 36.85
C SER A 104 16.43 11.91 37.15
N ASP A 105 17.61 11.99 36.52
CA ASP A 105 18.46 13.20 36.48
C ASP A 105 18.08 14.12 35.29
N LEU A 106 16.90 13.91 34.68
CA LEU A 106 16.39 14.72 33.57
C LEU A 106 15.99 16.12 34.07
N ASP A 107 16.11 17.14 33.21
CA ASP A 107 15.60 18.47 33.54
C ASP A 107 14.06 18.46 33.52
N ASP A 108 13.45 19.37 34.27
CA ASP A 108 11.99 19.49 34.37
C ASP A 108 11.36 19.77 32.99
N ALA A 109 12.08 20.47 32.10
CA ALA A 109 11.66 20.75 30.73
C ALA A 109 11.59 19.49 29.87
N ASP A 110 12.62 18.62 29.93
CA ASP A 110 12.66 17.37 29.17
C ASP A 110 11.56 16.40 29.62
N ILE A 111 11.22 16.43 30.92
CA ILE A 111 10.12 15.63 31.49
C ILE A 111 8.75 16.15 31.02
N GLU A 112 8.55 17.48 30.97
CA GLU A 112 7.32 18.07 30.44
C GLU A 112 7.12 17.73 28.95
N GLU A 113 8.19 17.84 28.16
CA GLU A 113 8.19 17.52 26.74
C GLU A 113 7.86 16.04 26.47
N LEU A 114 8.49 15.10 27.18
CA LEU A 114 8.18 13.66 27.07
C LEU A 114 6.73 13.32 27.46
N ILE A 115 6.16 14.05 28.41
CA ILE A 115 4.79 13.84 28.87
C ILE A 115 3.79 14.39 27.86
N ASP A 116 4.01 15.59 27.34
CA ASP A 116 3.13 16.22 26.36
C ASP A 116 3.12 15.42 25.04
N LEU A 117 4.30 14.96 24.59
CA LEU A 117 4.48 14.14 23.39
C LEU A 117 3.89 12.73 23.49
N SER A 118 3.56 12.23 24.69
CA SER A 118 2.98 10.90 24.88
C SER A 118 1.50 10.93 25.26
N LEU A 119 1.07 11.90 26.05
CA LEU A 119 -0.28 11.93 26.61
C LEU A 119 -1.29 12.56 25.66
N VAL A 120 -0.92 13.66 25.00
CA VAL A 120 -1.80 14.38 24.09
C VAL A 120 -2.20 13.48 22.92
N PRO A 121 -1.27 12.76 22.26
CA PRO A 121 -1.62 11.79 21.22
C PRO A 121 -2.40 10.59 21.74
N ALA A 122 -2.07 10.07 22.92
CA ALA A 122 -2.80 8.95 23.51
C ALA A 122 -4.27 9.31 23.79
N THR A 123 -4.53 10.54 24.22
CA THR A 123 -5.89 11.03 24.47
C THR A 123 -6.68 11.13 23.18
N ALA A 124 -6.09 11.74 22.15
CA ALA A 124 -6.75 11.92 20.86
C ALA A 124 -6.93 10.59 20.10
N LEU A 125 -6.01 9.64 20.24
CA LEU A 125 -6.18 8.28 19.72
C LEU A 125 -7.37 7.57 20.39
N LEU A 126 -7.49 7.67 21.72
CA LEU A 126 -8.63 7.10 22.42
C LEU A 126 -9.94 7.75 21.97
N ASP A 127 -9.97 9.07 21.78
CA ASP A 127 -11.14 9.77 21.25
C ASP A 127 -11.57 9.24 19.88
N ILE A 128 -10.63 9.06 18.96
CA ILE A 128 -10.89 8.42 17.65
C ILE A 128 -11.40 6.99 17.83
N MET A 129 -10.81 6.19 18.72
CA MET A 129 -11.24 4.82 18.99
C MET A 129 -12.68 4.76 19.55
N PHE A 130 -13.03 5.62 20.50
CA PHE A 130 -14.39 5.68 21.05
C PHE A 130 -15.40 6.17 20.01
N THR A 131 -15.03 7.17 19.23
CA THR A 131 -15.84 7.65 18.11
C THR A 131 -16.08 6.54 17.09
N PHE A 132 -15.05 5.76 16.75
CA PHE A 132 -15.18 4.61 15.86
C PHE A 132 -16.06 3.50 16.43
N MET A 133 -15.95 3.19 17.73
CA MET A 133 -16.80 2.18 18.37
C MET A 133 -18.28 2.54 18.33
N VAL A 134 -18.62 3.82 18.50
CA VAL A 134 -20.00 4.32 18.39
C VAL A 134 -20.48 4.37 16.94
N TYR A 135 -19.56 4.52 15.99
CA TYR A 135 -19.88 4.55 14.56
C TYR A 135 -20.29 3.17 14.00
N ILE A 136 -19.93 2.07 14.69
CA ILE A 136 -20.37 0.73 14.32
C ILE A 136 -21.79 0.51 14.85
N ASP A 137 -22.78 0.63 13.97
CA ASP A 137 -24.16 0.28 14.28
C ASP A 137 -24.43 -1.24 14.23
N ASP A 138 -25.62 -1.64 14.69
CA ASP A 138 -26.06 -3.03 14.71
C ASP A 138 -26.06 -3.63 13.30
N GLN A 139 -26.57 -2.89 12.32
CA GLN A 139 -26.63 -3.32 10.92
C GLN A 139 -25.23 -3.59 10.35
N THR A 140 -24.26 -2.71 10.60
CA THR A 140 -22.87 -2.87 10.16
C THR A 140 -22.25 -4.12 10.76
N ALA A 141 -22.46 -4.36 12.06
CA ALA A 141 -21.94 -5.56 12.73
C ALA A 141 -22.55 -6.85 12.16
N ILE A 142 -23.84 -6.82 11.81
CA ILE A 142 -24.54 -7.95 11.18
C ILE A 142 -24.00 -8.21 9.78
N ASP A 143 -23.86 -7.18 8.94
CA ASP A 143 -23.42 -7.32 7.55
C ASP A 143 -21.99 -7.88 7.48
N LEU A 144 -21.08 -7.41 8.33
CA LEU A 144 -19.72 -7.95 8.43
C LEU A 144 -19.71 -9.43 8.83
N LEU A 145 -20.61 -9.84 9.72
CA LEU A 145 -20.68 -11.22 10.19
C LEU A 145 -21.33 -12.16 9.17
N LEU A 146 -22.36 -11.70 8.45
CA LEU A 146 -22.98 -12.47 7.36
C LEU A 146 -22.00 -12.66 6.20
N LEU A 147 -21.41 -11.58 5.69
CA LEU A 147 -20.38 -11.65 4.63
C LEU A 147 -19.19 -12.51 5.06
N GLY A 148 -18.73 -12.37 6.31
CA GLY A 148 -17.66 -13.19 6.86
C GLY A 148 -17.98 -14.69 6.92
N ASN A 149 -19.24 -15.06 7.14
CA ASN A 149 -19.68 -16.46 7.09
C ASN A 149 -19.84 -16.95 5.64
N GLU A 150 -20.41 -16.13 4.74
CA GLU A 150 -20.60 -16.44 3.33
C GLU A 150 -19.26 -16.61 2.59
N MET A 151 -18.21 -15.90 3.02
CA MET A 151 -16.85 -16.07 2.52
C MET A 151 -16.30 -17.49 2.70
N ILE A 152 -16.86 -18.28 3.63
CA ILE A 152 -16.38 -19.64 3.93
C ILE A 152 -17.27 -20.68 3.25
N ILE A 153 -16.75 -21.30 2.18
CA ILE A 153 -17.33 -22.50 1.60
C ILE A 153 -16.99 -23.67 2.52
N ARG A 154 -18.02 -24.20 3.20
CA ARG A 154 -17.86 -25.33 4.12
C ARG A 154 -17.54 -26.60 3.34
N GLY A 155 -16.48 -27.29 3.77
CA GLY A 155 -16.08 -28.55 3.14
C GLY A 155 -17.13 -29.65 3.36
N GLU A 156 -17.41 -30.43 2.32
CA GLU A 156 -18.39 -31.52 2.39
C GLU A 156 -17.76 -32.85 2.82
N TYR A 157 -18.60 -33.74 3.35
CA TYR A 157 -18.18 -35.13 3.56
C TYR A 157 -18.24 -35.90 2.24
N VAL A 158 -17.08 -36.23 1.70
CA VAL A 158 -16.93 -36.98 0.45
C VAL A 158 -16.43 -38.39 0.70
N VAL A 159 -16.90 -39.32 -0.12
CA VAL A 159 -16.46 -40.73 -0.11
C VAL A 159 -15.68 -40.99 -1.39
N ASP A 160 -14.42 -41.40 -1.26
CA ASP A 160 -13.58 -41.69 -2.42
C ASP A 160 -13.99 -42.96 -3.18
N MET A 161 -13.31 -43.19 -4.32
CA MET A 161 -13.51 -44.40 -5.13
C MET A 161 -13.18 -45.72 -4.40
N TYR A 162 -12.57 -45.67 -3.22
CA TYR A 162 -12.21 -46.81 -2.38
C TYR A 162 -13.14 -46.98 -1.17
N GLY A 163 -14.13 -46.10 -0.99
CA GLY A 163 -15.08 -46.14 0.12
C GLY A 163 -14.56 -45.53 1.43
N TYR A 164 -13.43 -44.81 1.40
CA TYR A 164 -12.98 -44.01 2.54
C TYR A 164 -13.66 -42.65 2.50
N GLY A 165 -14.37 -42.32 3.58
CA GLY A 165 -14.97 -41.01 3.75
C GLY A 165 -14.04 -40.05 4.49
N TYR A 166 -13.89 -38.85 3.97
CA TYR A 166 -13.16 -37.74 4.59
C TYR A 166 -13.96 -36.44 4.43
N TYR A 167 -13.68 -35.46 5.29
CA TYR A 167 -14.17 -34.11 5.09
C TYR A 167 -13.17 -33.35 4.22
N GLU A 168 -13.65 -32.69 3.18
CA GLU A 168 -12.86 -31.68 2.51
C GLU A 168 -12.57 -30.51 3.46
N PRO A 169 -11.39 -29.87 3.36
CA PRO A 169 -11.15 -28.64 4.10
C PRO A 169 -12.07 -27.54 3.60
N ASN A 170 -12.42 -26.60 4.48
CA ASN A 170 -13.10 -25.38 4.06
C ASN A 170 -12.25 -24.63 3.03
N SER A 171 -12.91 -23.99 2.08
CA SER A 171 -12.28 -23.09 1.11
C SER A 171 -12.88 -21.68 1.23
N ILE A 172 -12.22 -20.72 0.59
CA ILE A 172 -12.68 -19.33 0.54
C ILE A 172 -13.46 -19.13 -0.75
N ASP A 173 -14.64 -18.52 -0.65
CA ASP A 173 -15.36 -17.95 -1.78
C ASP A 173 -14.70 -16.61 -2.14
N PHE A 174 -13.98 -16.57 -3.26
CA PHE A 174 -13.18 -15.40 -3.63
C PHE A 174 -14.04 -14.18 -3.98
N PRO A 175 -15.11 -14.30 -4.80
CA PRO A 175 -16.06 -13.20 -5.00
C PRO A 175 -16.61 -12.60 -3.70
N VAL A 176 -17.04 -13.43 -2.76
CA VAL A 176 -17.56 -12.92 -1.47
C VAL A 176 -16.45 -12.30 -0.62
N ALA A 177 -15.21 -12.80 -0.71
CA ALA A 177 -14.07 -12.17 -0.05
C ALA A 177 -13.79 -10.75 -0.58
N VAL A 178 -13.93 -10.53 -1.90
CA VAL A 178 -13.81 -9.19 -2.51
C VAL A 178 -14.93 -8.29 -2.01
N GLU A 179 -16.18 -8.76 -2.02
CA GLU A 179 -17.34 -8.03 -1.50
C GLU A 179 -17.15 -7.62 -0.03
N PHE A 180 -16.65 -8.53 0.82
CA PHE A 180 -16.34 -8.23 2.23
C PHE A 180 -15.32 -7.09 2.37
N VAL A 181 -14.23 -7.12 1.58
CA VAL A 181 -13.20 -6.08 1.63
C VAL A 181 -13.72 -4.75 1.10
N VAL A 182 -14.54 -4.75 0.03
CA VAL A 182 -15.18 -3.55 -0.50
C VAL A 182 -16.14 -2.94 0.51
N TYR A 183 -16.96 -3.76 1.16
CA TYR A 183 -17.88 -3.32 2.21
C TYR A 183 -17.12 -2.68 3.38
N LEU A 184 -16.12 -3.38 3.92
CA LEU A 184 -15.31 -2.88 5.04
C LEU A 184 -14.55 -1.60 4.67
N GLY A 185 -13.96 -1.55 3.46
CA GLY A 185 -13.22 -0.38 3.00
C GLY A 185 -14.11 0.84 2.80
N ASN A 186 -15.31 0.67 2.22
CA ASN A 186 -16.29 1.75 2.10
C ASN A 186 -16.74 2.25 3.47
N PHE A 187 -17.01 1.35 4.42
CA PHE A 187 -17.35 1.73 5.80
C PHE A 187 -16.24 2.57 6.47
N LEU A 188 -14.97 2.16 6.34
CA LEU A 188 -13.83 2.91 6.88
C LEU A 188 -13.64 4.27 6.18
N ARG A 189 -13.87 4.35 4.87
CA ARG A 189 -13.80 5.59 4.10
C ARG A 189 -14.90 6.58 4.50
N ASP A 190 -16.11 6.08 4.76
CA ASP A 190 -17.22 6.90 5.24
C ASP A 190 -16.92 7.43 6.65
N PHE A 191 -16.40 6.58 7.55
CA PHE A 191 -15.94 7.01 8.87
C PHE A 191 -14.88 8.13 8.77
N GLN A 192 -13.86 7.92 7.93
CA GLN A 192 -12.80 8.91 7.70
C GLN A 192 -13.36 10.24 7.17
N THR A 193 -14.32 10.18 6.24
CA THR A 193 -14.94 11.36 5.63
C THR A 193 -15.76 12.14 6.66
N ASP A 194 -16.56 11.45 7.47
CA ASP A 194 -17.42 12.07 8.47
C ASP A 194 -16.64 12.68 9.65
N HIS A 195 -15.45 12.15 9.93
CA HIS A 195 -14.60 12.55 11.07
C HIS A 195 -13.27 13.19 10.64
N MET A 196 -13.19 13.68 9.40
CA MET A 196 -11.97 14.24 8.81
C MET A 196 -11.34 15.32 9.68
N ALA A 197 -12.15 16.22 10.27
CA ALA A 197 -11.64 17.28 11.14
C ALA A 197 -10.97 16.76 12.43
N THR A 198 -11.49 15.67 13.01
CA THR A 198 -10.90 15.03 14.20
C THR A 198 -9.60 14.33 13.84
N LEU A 199 -9.56 13.67 12.68
CA LEU A 199 -8.36 12.99 12.17
C LEU A 199 -7.27 13.99 11.77
N GLU A 200 -7.62 15.11 11.13
CA GLU A 200 -6.71 16.22 10.85
C GLU A 200 -6.16 16.81 12.16
N ALA A 201 -7.03 17.07 13.14
CA ALA A 201 -6.58 17.57 14.44
C ALA A 201 -5.62 16.61 15.15
N PHE A 202 -5.82 15.29 15.03
CA PHE A 202 -4.89 14.28 15.54
C PHE A 202 -3.55 14.29 14.80
N ASN A 203 -3.57 14.37 13.47
CA ASN A 203 -2.35 14.44 12.68
C ASN A 203 -1.56 15.72 12.98
N ASP A 204 -2.25 16.82 13.26
CA ASP A 204 -1.65 18.11 13.64
C ASP A 204 -1.09 18.14 15.08
N LEU A 205 -1.34 17.11 15.91
CA LEU A 205 -0.78 17.03 17.27
C LEU A 205 0.72 16.82 17.28
N PHE A 206 1.25 16.24 16.22
CA PHE A 206 2.68 16.10 16.01
C PHE A 206 3.08 17.10 14.94
N THR A 207 3.89 18.09 15.28
CA THR A 207 4.61 18.78 14.23
C THR A 207 5.77 17.89 13.77
N ASP A 208 6.14 17.95 12.49
CA ASP A 208 7.23 17.14 11.94
C ASP A 208 8.52 17.25 12.79
N GLY A 209 8.77 18.42 13.38
CA GLY A 209 9.92 18.68 14.25
C GLY A 209 9.85 18.02 15.64
N ASP A 210 8.66 17.76 16.19
CA ASP A 210 8.51 17.19 17.54
C ASP A 210 8.99 15.73 17.59
N ILE A 211 8.71 14.96 16.55
CA ILE A 211 9.14 13.56 16.43
C ILE A 211 10.65 13.52 16.10
N GLU A 212 11.13 14.42 15.24
CA GLU A 212 12.56 14.55 14.92
C GLU A 212 13.40 14.87 16.17
N ASP A 213 12.94 15.81 17.00
CA ASP A 213 13.60 16.20 18.26
C ASP A 213 13.66 15.03 19.24
N LEU A 214 12.56 14.27 19.38
CA LEU A 214 12.53 13.08 20.24
C LEU A 214 13.47 11.97 19.74
N ILE A 215 13.44 11.69 18.43
CA ILE A 215 14.35 10.69 17.83
C ILE A 215 15.79 11.13 18.06
N THR A 216 16.11 12.41 17.85
CA THR A 216 17.44 12.99 18.09
C THR A 216 17.89 12.82 19.54
N LEU A 217 17.01 13.08 20.51
CA LEU A 217 17.31 12.89 21.93
C LEU A 217 17.60 11.43 22.25
N VAL A 218 16.74 10.51 21.80
CA VAL A 218 16.86 9.08 22.09
C VAL A 218 18.10 8.48 21.41
N THR A 219 18.36 8.84 20.15
CA THR A 219 19.54 8.36 19.43
C THR A 219 20.83 8.93 20.02
N GLY A 220 20.85 10.19 20.44
CA GLY A 220 21.99 10.78 21.15
C GLY A 220 22.35 10.03 22.43
N LEU A 221 21.34 9.74 23.27
CA LEU A 221 21.53 8.93 24.49
C LEU A 221 22.00 7.50 24.17
N ALA A 222 21.48 6.90 23.10
CA ALA A 222 21.89 5.56 22.67
C ALA A 222 23.34 5.55 22.16
N LEU A 223 23.75 6.55 21.37
CA LEU A 223 25.12 6.71 20.87
C LEU A 223 26.12 6.91 22.02
N ASP A 224 25.81 7.76 23.00
CA ASP A 224 26.65 7.97 24.19
C ASP A 224 26.89 6.65 24.95
N GLN A 225 25.84 5.83 25.11
CA GLN A 225 25.98 4.53 25.77
C GLN A 225 26.75 3.53 24.90
N MET A 226 26.52 3.53 23.59
CA MET A 226 27.20 2.67 22.63
C MET A 226 28.70 2.95 22.56
N GLU A 227 29.14 4.22 22.60
CA GLU A 227 30.55 4.62 22.58
C GLU A 227 31.33 3.98 23.75
N LEU A 228 30.69 3.80 24.91
CA LEU A 228 31.30 3.23 26.10
C LEU A 228 31.48 1.70 26.03
N GLU A 229 30.65 1.02 25.23
CA GLU A 229 30.52 -0.43 25.25
C GLU A 229 30.97 -1.13 23.95
N MET A 230 31.05 -0.39 22.84
CA MET A 230 31.34 -0.91 21.51
C MET A 230 32.80 -0.67 21.09
N ASP A 231 33.31 -1.48 20.14
CA ASP A 231 34.62 -1.22 19.55
C ASP A 231 34.59 0.09 18.73
N PRO A 232 35.67 0.91 18.74
CA PRO A 232 35.68 2.19 18.03
C PRO A 232 35.34 2.11 16.54
N ALA A 233 35.71 1.03 15.85
CA ALA A 233 35.42 0.89 14.42
C ALA A 233 33.95 0.56 14.15
N ASP A 234 33.33 -0.26 15.00
CA ASP A 234 31.91 -0.59 14.92
C ASP A 234 31.05 0.63 15.30
N PHE A 235 31.50 1.41 16.30
CA PHE A 235 30.85 2.65 16.71
C PHE A 235 30.86 3.72 15.61
N GLU A 236 31.99 3.89 14.91
CA GLU A 236 32.10 4.85 13.80
C GLU A 236 31.04 4.57 12.72
N MET A 237 30.85 3.31 12.34
CA MET A 237 29.84 2.93 11.34
C MET A 237 28.40 3.19 11.84
N VAL A 238 28.10 2.83 13.09
CA VAL A 238 26.76 3.06 13.67
C VAL A 238 26.46 4.56 13.78
N SER A 239 27.45 5.37 14.19
CA SER A 239 27.30 6.83 14.29
C SER A 239 26.97 7.43 12.93
N ILE A 240 27.69 7.05 11.87
CA ILE A 240 27.42 7.55 10.50
C ILE A 240 25.99 7.24 10.09
N VAL A 241 25.52 6.00 10.28
CA VAL A 241 24.16 5.60 9.92
C VAL A 241 23.11 6.40 10.70
N VAL A 242 23.29 6.57 12.01
CA VAL A 242 22.36 7.33 12.85
C VAL A 242 22.34 8.80 12.42
N ASP A 243 23.50 9.41 12.21
CA ASP A 243 23.63 10.81 11.79
C ASP A 243 22.97 11.05 10.43
N ASP A 244 23.14 10.13 9.47
CA ASP A 244 22.46 10.21 8.17
C ASP A 244 20.94 10.04 8.27
N VAL A 245 20.45 9.10 9.10
CA VAL A 245 19.01 8.90 9.27
C VAL A 245 18.35 10.15 9.86
N LEU A 246 19.02 10.80 10.82
CA LEU A 246 18.54 12.07 11.37
C LEU A 246 18.58 13.19 10.31
N ALA A 247 19.68 13.31 9.57
CA ALA A 247 19.83 14.33 8.54
C ALA A 247 18.83 14.19 7.37
N ASP A 248 18.46 12.96 7.04
CA ASP A 248 17.52 12.62 5.96
C ASP A 248 16.07 12.42 6.48
N TYR A 249 15.77 12.70 7.76
CA TYR A 249 14.46 12.40 8.36
C TYR A 249 13.30 12.96 7.52
N ASP A 250 13.34 14.25 7.20
CA ASP A 250 12.34 14.92 6.37
C ASP A 250 12.19 14.28 4.98
N ASP A 251 13.30 13.93 4.34
CA ASP A 251 13.31 13.31 3.02
C ASP A 251 12.74 11.87 3.06
N ILE A 252 12.97 11.14 4.15
CA ILE A 252 12.38 9.81 4.39
C ILE A 252 10.86 9.94 4.56
N ILE A 253 10.39 10.88 5.38
CA ILE A 253 8.96 11.13 5.58
C ILE A 253 8.29 11.55 4.26
N ALA A 254 8.91 12.45 3.50
CA ALA A 254 8.41 12.88 2.20
C ALA A 254 8.29 11.71 1.21
N ALA A 255 9.28 10.81 1.18
CA ALA A 255 9.24 9.62 0.33
C ALA A 255 8.15 8.62 0.78
N LEU A 256 7.92 8.46 2.09
CA LEU A 256 6.84 7.62 2.62
C LEU A 256 5.45 8.18 2.25
N GLU A 257 5.28 9.50 2.19
CA GLU A 257 4.00 10.11 1.78
C GLU A 257 3.66 9.80 0.32
N ILE A 258 4.67 9.67 -0.57
CA ILE A 258 4.45 9.19 -1.95
C ILE A 258 3.93 7.76 -1.95
N ILE A 259 4.54 6.86 -1.17
CA ILE A 259 4.10 5.46 -1.06
C ILE A 259 2.66 5.40 -0.52
N LYS A 260 2.35 6.21 0.49
CA LYS A 260 1.01 6.32 1.06
C LYS A 260 0.01 6.87 0.05
N THR A 261 0.38 7.86 -0.75
CA THR A 261 -0.46 8.40 -1.83
C THR A 261 -0.77 7.33 -2.88
N ILE A 262 0.25 6.60 -3.35
CA ILE A 262 0.06 5.48 -4.29
C ILE A 262 -0.84 4.40 -3.68
N GLY A 263 -0.60 4.03 -2.42
CA GLY A 263 -1.43 3.06 -1.69
C GLY A 263 -2.89 3.52 -1.54
N GLY A 264 -3.09 4.80 -1.23
CA GLY A 264 -4.40 5.44 -1.17
C GLY A 264 -5.13 5.40 -2.51
N ASN A 265 -4.47 5.83 -3.59
CA ASN A 265 -5.01 5.78 -4.95
C ASN A 265 -5.42 4.35 -5.37
N LEU A 266 -4.62 3.33 -5.03
CA LEU A 266 -4.92 1.92 -5.30
C LEU A 266 -6.14 1.42 -4.52
N ILE A 267 -6.24 1.78 -3.25
CA ILE A 267 -7.40 1.43 -2.42
C ILE A 267 -8.64 2.13 -2.95
N ASP A 268 -8.55 3.41 -3.31
CA ASP A 268 -9.65 4.19 -3.86
C ASP A 268 -10.14 3.61 -5.19
N GLU A 269 -9.23 3.22 -6.09
CA GLU A 269 -9.59 2.54 -7.33
C GLU A 269 -10.29 1.20 -7.05
N PHE A 270 -9.76 0.39 -6.11
CA PHE A 270 -10.38 -0.87 -5.71
C PHE A 270 -11.79 -0.69 -5.15
N LEU A 271 -11.99 0.28 -4.26
CA LEU A 271 -13.31 0.53 -3.68
C LEU A 271 -14.29 1.15 -4.69
N THR A 272 -13.81 1.99 -5.59
CA THR A 272 -14.64 2.67 -6.61
C THR A 272 -15.06 1.72 -7.73
N SER A 273 -14.19 0.80 -8.12
CA SER A 273 -14.48 -0.27 -9.09
C SER A 273 -15.14 -1.50 -8.47
N GLU A 274 -15.45 -1.48 -7.17
CA GLU A 274 -15.99 -2.62 -6.42
C GLU A 274 -15.14 -3.91 -6.57
N GLY A 275 -13.84 -3.75 -6.84
CA GLY A 275 -12.90 -4.85 -7.05
C GLY A 275 -13.08 -5.62 -8.36
N GLU A 276 -13.79 -5.04 -9.35
CA GLU A 276 -14.16 -5.73 -10.61
C GLU A 276 -12.95 -6.38 -11.31
N LEU A 277 -11.79 -5.71 -11.36
CA LEU A 277 -10.57 -6.29 -11.94
C LEU A 277 -10.20 -7.65 -11.33
N PHE A 278 -10.34 -7.78 -10.03
CA PHE A 278 -10.01 -9.02 -9.33
C PHE A 278 -11.05 -10.09 -9.57
N LEU A 279 -12.33 -9.72 -9.63
CA LEU A 279 -13.45 -10.62 -9.95
C LEU A 279 -13.30 -11.16 -11.38
N ASP A 280 -13.05 -10.28 -12.35
CA ASP A 280 -12.89 -10.64 -13.75
C ASP A 280 -11.61 -11.45 -13.98
N LEU A 281 -10.52 -11.18 -13.26
CA LEU A 281 -9.31 -12.02 -13.32
C LEU A 281 -9.59 -13.42 -12.76
N TYR A 282 -10.34 -13.51 -11.65
CA TYR A 282 -10.74 -14.77 -11.05
C TYR A 282 -11.65 -15.56 -12.00
N ASP A 283 -12.62 -14.91 -12.62
CA ASP A 283 -13.47 -15.52 -13.65
C ASP A 283 -12.66 -15.91 -14.89
N LEU A 284 -11.70 -15.10 -15.31
CA LEU A 284 -10.82 -15.46 -16.41
C LEU A 284 -10.05 -16.76 -16.10
N MET A 285 -9.47 -16.85 -14.90
CA MET A 285 -8.64 -17.98 -14.51
C MET A 285 -9.45 -19.28 -14.30
N ASN A 286 -10.68 -19.17 -13.81
CA ASN A 286 -11.47 -20.34 -13.39
C ASN A 286 -12.58 -20.72 -14.38
N ASN A 287 -13.08 -19.74 -15.16
CA ASN A 287 -14.26 -19.87 -15.99
C ASN A 287 -13.99 -19.65 -17.50
N VAL A 288 -12.74 -19.41 -17.93
CA VAL A 288 -12.47 -19.18 -19.36
C VAL A 288 -12.86 -20.35 -20.24
N ALA A 289 -13.84 -20.03 -21.09
CA ALA A 289 -14.18 -20.69 -22.31
C ALA A 289 -12.97 -20.72 -23.25
N ASP A 290 -12.60 -21.92 -23.69
CA ASP A 290 -11.78 -22.24 -24.88
C ASP A 290 -11.22 -20.99 -25.62
N PRO A 291 -9.89 -20.78 -25.69
CA PRO A 291 -9.28 -19.65 -26.40
C PRO A 291 -9.72 -19.48 -27.86
N SER A 292 -10.37 -20.50 -28.44
CA SER A 292 -11.04 -20.42 -29.75
C SER A 292 -12.44 -19.79 -29.74
N ASN A 293 -12.92 -19.36 -28.56
CA ASN A 293 -14.18 -18.64 -28.40
C ASN A 293 -13.95 -17.16 -28.74
N PRO A 294 -14.70 -16.58 -29.70
CA PRO A 294 -14.61 -15.17 -30.03
C PRO A 294 -14.89 -14.20 -28.86
N ALA A 295 -15.56 -14.66 -27.79
CA ALA A 295 -15.77 -13.87 -26.57
C ALA A 295 -14.48 -13.66 -25.75
N PHE A 296 -13.53 -14.59 -25.82
CA PHE A 296 -12.27 -14.53 -25.05
C PHE A 296 -11.46 -13.26 -25.32
N ILE A 297 -11.47 -12.78 -26.57
CA ILE A 297 -10.81 -11.52 -26.93
C ILE A 297 -11.47 -10.33 -26.23
N TYR A 298 -12.80 -10.32 -26.11
CA TYR A 298 -13.52 -9.24 -25.42
C TYR A 298 -13.29 -9.29 -23.90
N ASP A 299 -13.27 -10.47 -23.30
CA ASP A 299 -13.03 -10.64 -21.85
C ASP A 299 -11.62 -10.16 -21.44
N ILE A 300 -10.59 -10.47 -22.25
CA ILE A 300 -9.23 -9.96 -22.05
C ILE A 300 -9.16 -8.43 -22.14
N LEU A 301 -10.00 -7.82 -22.98
CA LEU A 301 -9.95 -6.38 -23.20
C LEU A 301 -10.64 -5.59 -22.11
N ASP A 302 -11.75 -6.10 -21.57
CA ASP A 302 -12.40 -5.49 -20.42
C ASP A 302 -11.42 -5.44 -19.23
N LEU A 303 -10.72 -6.56 -19.00
CA LEU A 303 -9.62 -6.64 -18.05
C LEU A 303 -8.51 -5.61 -18.28
N PHE A 304 -8.11 -5.38 -19.54
CA PHE A 304 -7.13 -4.35 -19.85
C PHE A 304 -7.66 -2.93 -19.60
N GLY A 305 -8.92 -2.66 -19.91
CA GLY A 305 -9.58 -1.38 -19.59
C GLY A 305 -9.61 -1.12 -18.09
N GLN A 306 -9.92 -2.13 -17.28
CA GLN A 306 -9.88 -2.04 -15.83
C GLN A 306 -8.45 -1.85 -15.31
N PHE A 307 -7.47 -2.55 -15.89
CA PHE A 307 -6.06 -2.40 -15.54
C PHE A 307 -5.52 -0.97 -15.79
N VAL A 308 -6.06 -0.23 -16.76
CA VAL A 308 -5.64 1.15 -17.08
C VAL A 308 -5.80 2.07 -15.87
N SER A 309 -6.91 1.98 -15.15
CA SER A 309 -7.17 2.80 -13.97
C SER A 309 -6.20 2.48 -12.83
N TYR A 310 -5.95 1.19 -12.57
CA TYR A 310 -4.96 0.76 -11.57
C TYR A 310 -3.53 1.15 -11.94
N ASN A 311 -3.16 1.06 -13.22
CA ASN A 311 -1.87 1.54 -13.70
C ASN A 311 -1.75 3.04 -13.47
N THR A 312 -2.78 3.82 -13.78
CA THR A 312 -2.81 5.26 -13.58
C THR A 312 -2.70 5.62 -12.10
N ALA A 313 -3.38 4.90 -11.21
CA ALA A 313 -3.32 5.09 -9.76
C ALA A 313 -1.90 4.96 -9.19
N VAL A 314 -1.07 4.08 -9.78
CA VAL A 314 0.34 3.89 -9.39
C VAL A 314 1.27 4.86 -10.13
N MET A 315 1.20 4.84 -11.46
CA MET A 315 2.16 5.52 -12.32
C MET A 315 1.95 7.03 -12.37
N GLY A 316 0.73 7.52 -12.11
CA GLY A 316 0.39 8.94 -12.13
C GLY A 316 1.18 9.78 -11.13
N GLU A 317 1.61 9.18 -10.01
CA GLU A 317 2.37 9.84 -8.95
C GLU A 317 3.90 9.80 -9.18
N LEU A 318 4.37 9.00 -10.15
CA LEU A 318 5.79 8.67 -10.34
C LEU A 318 6.47 9.54 -11.39
N ASP A 319 6.60 10.84 -11.09
CA ASP A 319 7.47 11.72 -11.87
C ASP A 319 8.96 11.62 -11.44
N ALA A 320 9.85 12.32 -12.13
CA ALA A 320 11.29 12.27 -11.84
C ALA A 320 11.65 12.78 -10.43
N ALA A 321 10.88 13.75 -9.88
CA ALA A 321 11.12 14.25 -8.53
C ALA A 321 10.64 13.24 -7.49
N SER A 322 9.44 12.69 -7.65
CA SER A 322 8.88 11.64 -6.78
C SER A 322 9.78 10.41 -6.76
N ILE A 323 10.24 9.94 -7.93
CA ILE A 323 11.15 8.80 -8.01
C ILE A 323 12.48 9.11 -7.33
N GLN A 324 13.01 10.33 -7.50
CA GLN A 324 14.26 10.72 -6.83
C GLN A 324 14.10 10.71 -5.30
N GLN A 325 12.96 11.14 -4.77
CA GLN A 325 12.65 11.05 -3.34
C GLN A 325 12.58 9.60 -2.87
N LEU A 326 11.90 8.72 -3.62
CA LEU A 326 11.84 7.29 -3.31
C LEU A 326 13.23 6.61 -3.33
N LEU A 327 14.11 7.01 -4.26
CA LEU A 327 15.50 6.55 -4.30
C LEU A 327 16.31 7.05 -3.08
N GLY A 328 15.89 8.13 -2.44
CA GLY A 328 16.46 8.59 -1.16
C GLY A 328 16.38 7.53 -0.06
N LEU A 329 15.32 6.72 -0.03
CA LEU A 329 15.13 5.65 0.96
C LEU A 329 16.23 4.58 0.91
N VAL A 330 16.86 4.38 -0.26
CA VAL A 330 17.95 3.40 -0.42
C VAL A 330 19.34 4.02 -0.28
N ARG A 331 19.46 5.34 -0.09
CA ARG A 331 20.75 6.05 0.01
C ARG A 331 21.59 5.52 1.16
N ILE A 332 21.06 5.50 2.37
CA ILE A 332 21.78 5.06 3.58
C ILE A 332 22.21 3.59 3.49
N PRO A 333 21.32 2.61 3.22
CA PRO A 333 21.75 1.21 3.12
C PRO A 333 22.74 0.98 1.96
N LEU A 334 22.60 1.69 0.83
CA LEU A 334 23.56 1.61 -0.26
C LEU A 334 24.92 2.20 0.14
N LYS A 335 24.94 3.34 0.85
CA LYS A 335 26.18 3.95 1.35
C LYS A 335 26.95 2.97 2.24
N VAL A 336 26.25 2.35 3.19
CA VAL A 336 26.83 1.31 4.07
C VAL A 336 27.39 0.15 3.25
N GLN A 337 26.65 -0.34 2.26
CA GLN A 337 27.11 -1.43 1.41
C GLN A 337 28.39 -1.06 0.63
N LEU A 338 28.45 0.13 0.04
CA LEU A 338 29.62 0.61 -0.68
C LEU A 338 30.85 0.77 0.23
N MET A 339 30.65 1.23 1.47
CA MET A 339 31.74 1.35 2.45
C MET A 339 32.24 -0.02 2.91
N MET A 340 31.36 -1.00 3.08
CA MET A 340 31.70 -2.33 3.60
C MET A 340 32.24 -3.30 2.54
N GLU A 341 31.66 -3.31 1.34
CA GLU A 341 31.96 -4.29 0.29
C GLU A 341 32.96 -3.77 -0.74
N GLU A 342 32.86 -2.48 -1.09
CA GLU A 342 33.70 -1.84 -2.12
C GLU A 342 34.85 -1.01 -1.51
N GLU A 343 35.00 -1.03 -0.19
CA GLU A 343 36.03 -0.31 0.58
C GLU A 343 36.08 1.20 0.26
N MET A 344 34.96 1.78 -0.20
CA MET A 344 34.85 3.22 -0.47
C MET A 344 34.88 4.00 0.84
N THR A 345 35.54 5.15 0.85
CA THR A 345 35.36 6.10 1.96
C THR A 345 33.94 6.67 1.95
N GLU A 346 33.46 7.13 3.10
CA GLU A 346 32.14 7.76 3.22
C GLU A 346 31.94 8.88 2.19
N THR A 347 32.94 9.73 1.98
CA THR A 347 32.89 10.83 1.00
C THR A 347 32.82 10.33 -0.44
N GLU A 348 33.51 9.25 -0.77
CA GLU A 348 33.47 8.65 -2.11
C GLU A 348 32.09 8.01 -2.37
N ALA A 349 31.56 7.27 -1.40
CA ALA A 349 30.24 6.66 -1.50
C ALA A 349 29.15 7.72 -1.66
N GLU A 350 29.22 8.81 -0.88
CA GLU A 350 28.26 9.92 -0.98
C GLU A 350 28.29 10.61 -2.35
N ALA A 351 29.50 10.88 -2.87
CA ALA A 351 29.68 11.51 -4.17
C ALA A 351 29.13 10.62 -5.30
N PHE A 352 29.36 9.31 -5.20
CA PHE A 352 28.82 8.34 -6.15
C PHE A 352 27.29 8.30 -6.13
N ILE A 353 26.67 8.13 -4.95
CA ILE A 353 25.21 8.07 -4.83
C ILE A 353 24.57 9.36 -5.36
N THR A 354 25.08 10.52 -4.94
CA THR A 354 24.61 11.83 -5.41
C THR A 354 24.68 11.94 -6.93
N ALA A 355 25.76 11.44 -7.55
CA ALA A 355 25.91 11.46 -9.01
C ALA A 355 24.91 10.53 -9.72
N MET A 356 24.42 9.46 -9.07
CA MET A 356 23.50 8.48 -9.64
C MET A 356 22.02 8.82 -9.46
N MET A 357 21.64 9.53 -8.40
CA MET A 357 20.24 9.80 -8.06
C MET A 357 19.44 10.39 -9.24
N THR A 358 19.87 11.52 -9.80
CA THR A 358 19.12 12.18 -10.87
C THR A 358 19.09 11.39 -12.19
N PRO A 359 20.21 10.83 -12.70
CA PRO A 359 20.17 9.98 -13.89
C PRO A 359 19.24 8.77 -13.76
N VAL A 360 19.30 8.05 -12.64
CA VAL A 360 18.45 6.87 -12.39
C VAL A 360 16.99 7.29 -12.30
N ALA A 361 16.67 8.34 -11.53
CA ALA A 361 15.30 8.84 -11.41
C ALA A 361 14.72 9.27 -12.77
N THR A 362 15.51 9.98 -13.58
CA THR A 362 15.07 10.44 -14.91
C THR A 362 14.82 9.26 -15.85
N ALA A 363 15.70 8.25 -15.83
CA ALA A 363 15.53 7.06 -16.67
C ALA A 363 14.25 6.29 -16.29
N LEU A 364 13.98 6.11 -14.99
CA LEU A 364 12.76 5.47 -14.50
C LEU A 364 11.50 6.29 -14.83
N ALA A 365 11.53 7.62 -14.65
CA ALA A 365 10.41 8.50 -15.00
C ALA A 365 10.06 8.44 -16.50
N ASN A 366 11.07 8.34 -17.36
CA ASN A 366 10.84 8.13 -18.79
C ASN A 366 10.18 6.78 -19.07
N VAL A 367 10.56 5.71 -18.35
CA VAL A 367 9.90 4.40 -18.46
C VAL A 367 8.45 4.50 -18.01
N VAL A 368 8.17 5.13 -16.86
CA VAL A 368 6.79 5.39 -16.39
C VAL A 368 5.98 6.13 -17.45
N THR A 369 6.56 7.17 -18.07
CA THR A 369 5.90 7.93 -19.15
C THR A 369 5.58 7.04 -20.36
N LEU A 370 6.50 6.15 -20.74
CA LEU A 370 6.30 5.21 -21.84
C LEU A 370 5.26 4.14 -21.52
N GLU A 371 5.22 3.64 -20.29
CA GLU A 371 4.20 2.70 -19.82
C GLU A 371 2.82 3.33 -19.84
N GLN A 372 2.67 4.55 -19.30
CA GLN A 372 1.39 5.28 -19.39
C GLN A 372 0.96 5.50 -20.84
N ALA A 373 1.90 5.78 -21.76
CA ALA A 373 1.59 5.92 -23.18
C ALA A 373 1.14 4.60 -23.82
N LEU A 374 1.74 3.47 -23.43
CA LEU A 374 1.31 2.14 -23.88
C LEU A 374 -0.09 1.82 -23.38
N VAL A 375 -0.35 2.03 -22.09
CA VAL A 375 -1.66 1.81 -21.46
C VAL A 375 -2.73 2.68 -22.11
N ALA A 376 -2.47 3.96 -22.35
CA ALA A 376 -3.38 4.85 -23.06
C ALA A 376 -3.64 4.40 -24.52
N SER A 377 -2.64 3.79 -25.17
CA SER A 377 -2.80 3.24 -26.52
C SER A 377 -3.68 1.98 -26.52
N ILE A 378 -3.59 1.15 -25.48
CA ILE A 378 -4.47 -0.01 -25.28
C ILE A 378 -5.92 0.45 -25.07
N ASP A 379 -6.14 1.40 -24.15
CA ASP A 379 -7.48 1.96 -23.86
C ASP A 379 -8.13 2.59 -25.11
N GLY A 380 -7.33 3.23 -25.98
CA GLY A 380 -7.81 3.80 -27.25
C GLY A 380 -8.24 2.79 -28.32
N MET A 381 -8.06 1.48 -28.12
CA MET A 381 -8.21 0.48 -29.18
C MET A 381 -9.65 0.00 -29.46
N ASP A 382 -10.65 0.35 -28.65
CA ASP A 382 -12.02 -0.18 -28.72
C ASP A 382 -12.59 -0.28 -30.14
N ALA A 383 -12.46 0.80 -30.92
CA ALA A 383 -12.97 0.86 -32.28
C ALA A 383 -12.20 -0.04 -33.26
N THR A 384 -10.88 -0.16 -33.08
CA THR A 384 -10.00 -1.01 -33.90
C THR A 384 -10.29 -2.49 -33.62
N ILE A 385 -10.51 -2.83 -32.36
CA ILE A 385 -10.93 -4.17 -31.94
C ILE A 385 -12.29 -4.52 -32.54
N ALA A 386 -13.29 -3.66 -32.41
CA ALA A 386 -14.60 -3.89 -32.99
C ALA A 386 -14.52 -4.10 -34.52
N ALA A 387 -13.62 -3.36 -35.18
CA ALA A 387 -13.34 -3.51 -36.61
C ALA A 387 -12.58 -4.83 -36.95
N SER A 388 -11.81 -5.39 -36.01
CA SER A 388 -11.02 -6.62 -36.21
C SER A 388 -11.88 -7.86 -36.47
N ALA A 389 -13.14 -7.86 -36.03
CA ALA A 389 -14.12 -8.88 -36.37
C ALA A 389 -14.34 -9.02 -37.89
N LEU A 390 -14.02 -7.98 -38.67
CA LEU A 390 -14.10 -7.97 -40.13
C LEU A 390 -12.83 -8.47 -40.81
N TRP A 391 -11.73 -8.71 -40.08
CA TRP A 391 -10.45 -9.20 -40.62
C TRP A 391 -10.48 -10.72 -40.85
N THR A 392 -11.44 -11.18 -41.65
CA THR A 392 -11.71 -12.62 -41.87
C THR A 392 -10.60 -13.38 -42.60
N SER A 393 -9.58 -12.66 -43.12
CA SER A 393 -8.43 -13.24 -43.81
C SER A 393 -7.31 -13.68 -42.87
N LEU A 394 -7.42 -13.35 -41.58
CA LEU A 394 -6.47 -13.70 -40.52
C LEU A 394 -7.01 -14.83 -39.65
N THR A 395 -6.12 -15.65 -39.10
CA THR A 395 -6.44 -16.54 -37.97
C THR A 395 -6.68 -15.71 -36.70
N GLU A 396 -7.15 -16.34 -35.63
CA GLU A 396 -7.39 -15.65 -34.36
C GLU A 396 -6.09 -15.13 -33.74
N GLU A 397 -5.05 -15.95 -33.79
CA GLU A 397 -3.68 -15.60 -33.41
C GLU A 397 -3.16 -14.40 -34.21
N GLU A 398 -3.29 -14.44 -35.55
CA GLU A 398 -2.83 -13.34 -36.41
C GLU A 398 -3.63 -12.05 -36.19
N ARG A 399 -4.91 -12.14 -35.81
CA ARG A 399 -5.70 -10.96 -35.42
C ARG A 399 -5.17 -10.34 -34.13
N LEU A 400 -4.84 -11.16 -33.12
CA LEU A 400 -4.22 -10.68 -31.89
C LEU A 400 -2.85 -10.04 -32.15
N MET A 401 -2.03 -10.66 -33.00
CA MET A 401 -0.75 -10.08 -33.43
C MET A 401 -0.95 -8.72 -34.11
N ALA A 402 -1.89 -8.62 -35.04
CA ALA A 402 -2.20 -7.37 -35.73
C ALA A 402 -2.72 -6.28 -34.79
N LEU A 403 -3.54 -6.65 -33.80
CA LEU A 403 -4.01 -5.73 -32.75
C LEU A 403 -2.84 -5.24 -31.89
N ALA A 404 -1.96 -6.13 -31.43
CA ALA A 404 -0.78 -5.75 -30.65
C ALA A 404 0.15 -4.80 -31.43
N VAL A 405 0.38 -5.07 -32.72
CA VAL A 405 1.17 -4.17 -33.59
C VAL A 405 0.49 -2.81 -33.73
N LYS A 406 -0.84 -2.77 -33.85
CA LYS A 406 -1.59 -1.51 -33.88
C LYS A 406 -1.45 -0.71 -32.58
N THR A 407 -1.52 -1.37 -31.43
CA THR A 407 -1.27 -0.75 -30.13
C THR A 407 0.14 -0.15 -30.06
N LEU A 408 1.13 -0.93 -30.47
CA LEU A 408 2.53 -0.51 -30.43
C LEU A 408 2.79 0.66 -31.37
N ASP A 409 2.19 0.67 -32.57
CA ASP A 409 2.26 1.79 -33.52
C ASP A 409 1.66 3.08 -32.95
N ASP A 410 0.49 2.99 -32.32
CA ASP A 410 -0.15 4.14 -31.67
C ASP A 410 0.70 4.68 -30.50
N MET A 411 1.38 3.79 -29.76
CA MET A 411 2.31 4.16 -28.68
C MET A 411 3.62 4.75 -29.22
N LEU A 412 4.21 4.17 -30.27
CA LEU A 412 5.51 4.53 -30.85
C LEU A 412 5.43 5.80 -31.70
N THR A 413 4.86 6.87 -31.15
CA THR A 413 4.96 8.19 -31.75
C THR A 413 6.41 8.65 -31.82
N THR A 414 6.75 9.56 -32.72
CA THR A 414 8.10 10.15 -32.82
C THR A 414 8.60 10.72 -31.48
N ALA A 415 7.70 11.22 -30.63
CA ALA A 415 8.05 11.70 -29.29
C ALA A 415 8.47 10.56 -28.36
N ASN A 416 7.72 9.45 -28.36
CA ASN A 416 7.99 8.29 -27.50
C ASN A 416 9.21 7.50 -27.98
N GLU A 417 9.42 7.35 -29.29
CA GLU A 417 10.67 6.81 -29.83
C GLU A 417 11.90 7.64 -29.40
N SER A 418 11.78 8.98 -29.48
CA SER A 418 12.84 9.89 -29.04
C SER A 418 13.10 9.76 -27.54
N LEU A 419 12.04 9.55 -26.74
CA LEU A 419 12.13 9.35 -25.31
C LEU A 419 12.84 8.03 -24.98
N ILE A 420 12.54 6.93 -25.69
CA ILE A 420 13.25 5.64 -25.54
C ILE A 420 14.76 5.82 -25.79
N PHE A 421 15.14 6.47 -26.89
CA PHE A 421 16.55 6.70 -27.19
C PHE A 421 17.22 7.67 -26.21
N ALA A 422 16.50 8.68 -25.70
CA ALA A 422 16.99 9.55 -24.64
C ALA A 422 17.26 8.76 -23.35
N THR A 423 16.36 7.86 -22.95
CA THR A 423 16.54 6.97 -21.79
C THR A 423 17.77 6.08 -21.95
N ILE A 424 17.94 5.44 -23.12
CA ILE A 424 19.13 4.64 -23.43
C ILE A 424 20.41 5.49 -23.32
N THR A 425 20.36 6.74 -23.79
CA THR A 425 21.50 7.66 -23.72
C THR A 425 21.88 8.02 -22.28
N ILE A 426 20.89 8.25 -21.41
CA ILE A 426 21.10 8.51 -19.97
C ILE A 426 21.74 7.28 -19.32
N ILE A 427 21.17 6.09 -19.54
CA ILE A 427 21.70 4.82 -19.01
C ILE A 427 23.15 4.63 -19.48
N GLN A 428 23.43 4.85 -20.76
CA GLN A 428 24.77 4.69 -21.31
C GLN A 428 25.77 5.69 -20.71
N ASN A 429 25.47 6.98 -20.76
CA ASN A 429 26.48 8.02 -20.53
C ASN A 429 26.57 8.44 -19.07
N ASP A 430 25.45 8.51 -18.38
CA ASP A 430 25.37 9.07 -17.04
C ASP A 430 25.43 7.99 -15.96
N ILE A 431 24.95 6.76 -16.26
CA ILE A 431 24.95 5.63 -15.33
C ILE A 431 26.12 4.68 -15.63
N LEU A 432 26.08 3.94 -16.74
CA LEU A 432 27.05 2.87 -17.02
C LEU A 432 28.49 3.35 -17.24
N LYS A 433 28.65 4.58 -17.76
CA LYS A 433 29.98 5.21 -17.95
C LYS A 433 30.42 6.07 -16.77
N ASN A 434 29.67 6.11 -15.67
CA ASN A 434 30.15 6.72 -14.45
C ASN A 434 31.47 6.06 -14.03
N ALA A 435 32.42 6.86 -13.56
CA ALA A 435 33.78 6.39 -13.29
C ALA A 435 33.80 5.28 -12.24
N ASP A 436 33.01 5.42 -11.18
CA ASP A 436 32.95 4.45 -10.09
C ASP A 436 32.19 3.18 -10.53
N MET A 437 31.11 3.32 -11.32
CA MET A 437 30.43 2.17 -11.95
C MET A 437 31.37 1.33 -12.81
N LEU A 438 32.20 1.98 -13.63
CA LEU A 438 33.17 1.27 -14.48
C LEU A 438 34.21 0.52 -13.65
N LEU A 439 34.63 1.09 -12.51
CA LEU A 439 35.55 0.44 -11.58
C LEU A 439 34.92 -0.77 -10.90
N MET A 440 33.71 -0.61 -10.34
CA MET A 440 32.98 -1.68 -9.63
C MET A 440 32.63 -2.85 -10.56
N THR A 441 32.13 -2.55 -11.75
CA THR A 441 31.70 -3.58 -12.71
C THR A 441 32.86 -4.19 -13.51
N GLY A 442 34.02 -3.51 -13.54
CA GLY A 442 35.14 -3.87 -14.41
C GLY A 442 34.83 -3.73 -15.91
N MET A 443 33.73 -3.06 -16.26
CA MET A 443 33.34 -2.83 -17.65
C MET A 443 34.24 -1.79 -18.32
N VAL A 444 34.38 -1.89 -19.64
CA VAL A 444 35.10 -0.90 -20.44
C VAL A 444 34.11 -0.05 -21.20
N ALA A 445 34.27 1.27 -21.15
CA ALA A 445 33.40 2.23 -21.82
C ALA A 445 33.19 1.94 -23.33
N VAL A 446 34.21 1.42 -24.01
CA VAL A 446 34.13 1.06 -25.44
C VAL A 446 33.21 -0.14 -25.70
N ASP A 447 33.15 -1.09 -24.78
CA ASP A 447 32.29 -2.28 -24.90
C ASP A 447 30.83 -1.89 -24.63
N ILE A 448 30.60 -0.96 -23.69
CA ILE A 448 29.30 -0.34 -23.47
C ILE A 448 28.82 0.39 -24.73
N ASP A 449 29.72 1.17 -25.37
CA ASP A 449 29.39 1.88 -26.62
C ASP A 449 28.98 0.93 -27.75
N ALA A 450 29.70 -0.17 -27.91
CA ALA A 450 29.39 -1.17 -28.92
C ALA A 450 28.03 -1.84 -28.65
N GLY A 451 27.79 -2.28 -27.41
CA GLY A 451 26.53 -2.93 -27.04
C GLY A 451 25.31 -2.01 -27.19
N VAL A 452 25.43 -0.74 -26.80
CA VAL A 452 24.35 0.24 -26.97
C VAL A 452 24.13 0.57 -28.45
N ALA A 453 25.18 0.66 -29.27
CA ALA A 453 25.02 0.89 -30.70
C ALA A 453 24.25 -0.26 -31.39
N ASP A 454 24.54 -1.51 -31.02
CA ASP A 454 23.83 -2.68 -31.53
C ASP A 454 22.36 -2.68 -31.10
N LEU A 455 22.08 -2.35 -29.82
CA LEU A 455 20.72 -2.21 -29.31
C LEU A 455 19.92 -1.11 -30.02
N VAL A 456 20.51 0.07 -30.21
CA VAL A 456 19.87 1.20 -30.90
C VAL A 456 19.56 0.82 -32.35
N SER A 457 20.45 0.09 -33.03
CA SER A 457 20.19 -0.41 -34.38
C SER A 457 19.01 -1.38 -34.41
N LEU A 458 18.97 -2.35 -33.48
CA LEU A 458 17.87 -3.32 -33.38
C LEU A 458 16.53 -2.63 -33.15
N LEU A 459 16.46 -1.70 -32.19
CA LEU A 459 15.23 -0.97 -31.88
C LEU A 459 14.78 -0.10 -33.06
N THR A 460 15.71 0.53 -33.78
CA THR A 460 15.38 1.32 -34.98
C THR A 460 14.74 0.44 -36.05
N ASP A 461 15.27 -0.77 -36.28
CA ASP A 461 14.72 -1.72 -37.23
C ASP A 461 13.33 -2.23 -36.78
N ILE A 462 13.16 -2.53 -35.49
CA ILE A 462 11.87 -2.95 -34.92
C ILE A 462 10.81 -1.85 -35.08
N PHE A 463 11.10 -0.60 -34.71
CA PHE A 463 10.12 0.49 -34.79
C PHE A 463 9.69 0.73 -36.23
N ALA A 464 10.64 0.74 -37.17
CA ALA A 464 10.34 0.86 -38.59
C ALA A 464 9.43 -0.27 -39.09
N GLU A 465 9.66 -1.50 -38.64
CA GLU A 465 8.86 -2.67 -39.01
C GLU A 465 7.45 -2.62 -38.39
N VAL A 466 7.31 -2.19 -37.13
CA VAL A 466 6.01 -1.96 -36.46
C VAL A 466 5.16 -0.99 -37.29
N HIS A 467 5.71 0.17 -37.66
CA HIS A 467 5.00 1.16 -38.48
C HIS A 467 4.56 0.59 -39.83
N VAL A 468 5.43 -0.16 -40.50
CA VAL A 468 5.12 -0.77 -41.81
C VAL A 468 3.98 -1.79 -41.70
N VAL A 469 4.03 -2.67 -40.70
CA VAL A 469 3.02 -3.72 -40.49
C VAL A 469 1.70 -3.11 -40.03
N ALA A 470 1.74 -2.10 -39.17
CA ALA A 470 0.54 -1.38 -38.74
C ALA A 470 -0.19 -0.73 -39.93
N ASP A 471 0.52 -0.20 -40.93
CA ASP A 471 -0.08 0.38 -42.13
C ASP A 471 -0.77 -0.63 -43.06
N PHE A 472 -0.70 -1.94 -42.78
CA PHE A 472 -1.38 -2.94 -43.59
C PHE A 472 -2.90 -2.80 -43.52
N ASN A 473 -3.53 -3.02 -44.67
CA ASN A 473 -4.98 -3.16 -44.73
C ASN A 473 -5.38 -4.60 -44.36
N PHE A 474 -5.64 -4.84 -43.07
CA PHE A 474 -6.02 -6.16 -42.55
C PHE A 474 -7.33 -6.73 -43.13
N LEU A 475 -8.19 -5.90 -43.77
CA LEU A 475 -9.36 -6.39 -44.51
C LEU A 475 -8.99 -7.08 -45.83
N MET A 476 -7.83 -6.74 -46.39
CA MET A 476 -7.35 -7.23 -47.69
C MET A 476 -5.88 -7.64 -47.61
N ILE A 477 -5.45 -8.18 -46.47
CA ILE A 477 -4.07 -8.56 -46.25
C ILE A 477 -3.65 -9.70 -47.19
N THR A 478 -2.41 -9.64 -47.66
CA THR A 478 -1.84 -10.63 -48.59
C THR A 478 -0.95 -11.64 -47.88
N GLY A 479 -0.74 -12.82 -48.48
CA GLY A 479 0.15 -13.85 -47.92
C GLY A 479 1.54 -13.34 -47.53
N PRO A 480 2.26 -12.55 -48.37
CA PRO A 480 3.54 -11.96 -47.98
C PRO A 480 3.45 -11.01 -46.78
N GLN A 481 2.36 -10.25 -46.64
CA GLN A 481 2.16 -9.36 -45.49
C GLN A 481 1.86 -10.13 -44.20
N ILE A 482 1.18 -11.28 -44.31
CA ILE A 482 1.03 -12.20 -43.18
C ILE A 482 2.39 -12.75 -42.77
N THR A 483 3.23 -13.17 -43.73
CA THR A 483 4.61 -13.61 -43.41
C THR A 483 5.40 -12.51 -42.71
N GLN A 484 5.30 -11.27 -43.19
CA GLN A 484 5.98 -10.12 -42.58
C GLN A 484 5.48 -9.81 -41.16
N LEU A 485 4.17 -9.96 -40.90
CA LEU A 485 3.61 -9.88 -39.55
C LEU A 485 4.22 -10.94 -38.61
N HIS A 486 4.43 -12.18 -39.09
CA HIS A 486 5.13 -13.22 -38.31
C HIS A 486 6.61 -12.90 -38.11
N GLU A 487 7.30 -12.43 -39.16
CA GLU A 487 8.72 -12.05 -39.10
C GLU A 487 8.98 -10.95 -38.06
N LEU A 488 8.07 -9.97 -37.92
CA LEU A 488 8.17 -8.94 -36.85
C LEU A 488 8.18 -9.56 -35.45
N PHE A 489 7.33 -10.56 -35.18
CA PHE A 489 7.32 -11.23 -33.87
C PHE A 489 8.54 -12.15 -33.68
N GLU A 490 9.13 -12.66 -34.76
CA GLU A 490 10.42 -13.37 -34.70
C GLU A 490 11.62 -12.44 -34.46
N MET A 491 11.51 -11.14 -34.79
CA MET A 491 12.53 -10.14 -34.48
C MET A 491 12.58 -9.77 -32.99
N LEU A 492 11.49 -9.99 -32.25
CA LEU A 492 11.43 -9.72 -30.82
C LEU A 492 12.28 -10.75 -30.05
N PRO A 493 13.08 -10.32 -29.06
CA PRO A 493 13.88 -11.24 -28.27
C PRO A 493 12.97 -12.26 -27.56
N SER A 494 13.20 -13.56 -27.76
CA SER A 494 12.29 -14.65 -27.35
C SER A 494 12.22 -14.91 -25.84
N GLY A 495 12.74 -14.04 -24.99
CA GLY A 495 12.80 -14.24 -23.54
C GLY A 495 13.69 -15.41 -23.08
N ASP A 496 14.24 -16.20 -24.00
CA ASP A 496 15.24 -17.21 -23.70
C ASP A 496 16.54 -16.51 -23.30
N THR A 497 16.89 -16.58 -22.02
CA THR A 497 18.21 -16.17 -21.51
C THR A 497 19.31 -16.73 -22.42
N PRO A 498 20.23 -15.90 -22.93
CA PRO A 498 21.41 -16.41 -23.62
C PRO A 498 22.22 -17.24 -22.61
N THR A 499 22.42 -18.52 -22.90
CA THR A 499 23.31 -19.41 -22.14
C THR A 499 24.77 -19.05 -22.31
#